data_AF-A0A7X5UY36-F1
#
_entry.id   AF-A0A7X5UY36-F1
#
_cell.length_a   1.000
_cell.length_b   1.000
_cell.length_c   1.000
_cell.angle_alpha   90.00
_cell.angle_beta   90.00
_cell.angle_gamma   90.00
#
_symmetry.space_group_name_H-M   'P 1'
#
loop_
_entity.id
_entity.type
_entity.pdbx_description
1 polymer ?
#
loop_
_entity_poly.entity_id
_entity_poly.type
_entity_poly.pdbx_seq_one_letter_code
_entity_poly.pdbx_strand_id
1 'polypeptide(L)'
;MSVLIRGENRERLTVMGDIEAELRVPDGSDGRCWLSFSDGTLIEAAYGDDDDCRFAVSEEGAGITQIRREGGGDVLRLDWRVEWVTVAAAANAARASRGEPMPVLPGLLPS
;
A
#
# COMPACT_ATOMS: atom_id res chain seq x y z
N MET A 1 17.73 3.34 4.02
CA MET A 1 16.42 3.98 4.16
C MET A 1 15.44 3.03 3.57
N SER A 2 14.65 2.41 4.43
CA SER A 2 13.68 1.39 4.06
C SER A 2 12.64 1.25 5.14
N VAL A 3 11.45 0.83 4.76
CA VAL A 3 10.42 0.36 5.70
C VAL A 3 10.13 -1.11 5.47
N LEU A 4 9.84 -1.80 6.56
CA LEU A 4 9.35 -3.16 6.60
C LEU A 4 7.91 -3.14 7.09
N ILE A 5 7.04 -3.89 6.42
CA ILE A 5 5.63 -4.00 6.76
C ILE A 5 5.28 -5.48 6.92
N ARG A 6 4.58 -5.79 8.01
CA ARG A 6 4.08 -7.13 8.33
C ARG A 6 2.62 -7.06 8.76
N GLY A 7 1.81 -8.01 8.31
CA GLY A 7 0.51 -8.26 8.94
C GLY A 7 0.70 -9.09 10.21
N GLU A 8 0.22 -8.60 11.35
CA GLU A 8 0.22 -9.37 12.60
C GLU A 8 -0.98 -10.30 12.68
N ASN A 9 -2.14 -9.76 12.31
CA ASN A 9 -3.45 -10.42 12.28
C ASN A 9 -4.36 -9.60 11.34
N ARG A 10 -5.62 -10.02 11.19
CA ARG A 10 -6.64 -9.33 10.39
C ARG A 10 -7.01 -7.92 10.86
N GLU A 11 -6.45 -7.45 11.98
CA GLU A 11 -6.77 -6.15 12.57
C GLU A 11 -5.61 -5.15 12.51
N ARG A 12 -4.36 -5.63 12.36
CA ARG A 12 -3.16 -4.78 12.48
C ARG A 12 -2.06 -5.11 11.48
N LEU A 13 -1.41 -4.04 11.03
CA LEU A 13 -0.18 -4.03 10.24
C LEU A 13 0.89 -3.26 11.03
N THR A 14 2.09 -3.83 11.11
CA THR A 14 3.22 -3.22 11.81
C THR A 14 4.22 -2.70 10.79
N VAL A 15 4.63 -1.45 10.97
CA VAL A 15 5.61 -0.73 10.14
C VAL A 15 6.86 -0.46 10.96
N MET A 16 8.02 -0.82 10.42
CA MET A 16 9.32 -0.68 11.08
C MET A 16 10.35 -0.08 10.13
N GLY A 17 11.36 0.62 10.65
CA GLY A 17 12.47 1.16 9.86
C GLY A 17 12.48 2.69 9.88
N ASP A 18 12.43 3.32 8.69
CA ASP A 18 12.48 4.79 8.58
C ASP A 18 11.33 5.49 9.32
N ILE A 19 10.19 4.82 9.44
CA ILE A 19 9.08 5.18 10.33
C ILE A 19 8.64 3.95 11.12
N GLU A 20 8.16 4.16 12.33
CA GLU A 20 7.63 3.11 13.20
C GLU A 20 6.17 3.42 13.53
N ALA A 21 5.27 2.48 13.23
CA ALA A 21 3.83 2.65 13.46
C ALA A 21 3.09 1.31 13.48
N GLU A 22 1.97 1.27 14.19
CA GLU A 22 0.94 0.24 14.03
C GLU A 22 -0.27 0.84 13.31
N LEU A 23 -0.68 0.22 12.21
CA LEU A 23 -1.82 0.64 11.41
C LEU A 23 -2.96 -0.34 11.61
N ARG A 24 -4.17 0.17 11.89
CA ARG A 24 -5.37 -0.68 11.98
C ARG A 24 -5.88 -1.03 10.58
N VAL A 25 -6.11 -2.31 10.34
CA VAL A 25 -6.80 -2.80 9.15
C VAL A 25 -8.26 -2.32 9.22
N PRO A 26 -8.77 -1.61 8.22
CA PRO A 26 -10.15 -1.14 8.22
C PRO A 26 -11.17 -2.30 8.19
N ASP A 27 -12.20 -2.19 9.04
CA ASP A 27 -13.32 -3.12 9.11
C ASP A 27 -14.14 -3.15 7.80
N GLY A 28 -14.82 -4.28 7.56
CA GLY A 28 -15.78 -4.40 6.45
C GLY A 28 -15.16 -4.41 5.06
N SER A 29 -13.89 -4.79 4.97
CA SER A 29 -13.09 -4.69 3.74
C SER A 29 -12.90 -6.03 3.01
N ASP A 30 -13.70 -7.06 3.35
CA ASP A 30 -13.56 -8.45 2.90
C ASP A 30 -12.13 -9.00 3.07
N GLY A 31 -11.46 -8.55 4.14
CA GLY A 31 -10.08 -8.91 4.44
C GLY A 31 -9.05 -8.24 3.51
N ARG A 32 -9.38 -7.13 2.85
CA ARG A 32 -8.46 -6.41 1.94
C ARG A 32 -8.31 -4.95 2.29
N CYS A 33 -7.09 -4.46 2.35
CA CYS A 33 -6.82 -3.03 2.49
C CYS A 33 -5.69 -2.58 1.56
N TRP A 34 -5.56 -1.26 1.41
CA TRP A 34 -4.55 -0.65 0.57
C TRP A 34 -3.61 0.18 1.41
N LEU A 35 -2.32 -0.03 1.17
CA LEU A 35 -1.23 0.74 1.76
C LEU A 35 -0.68 1.70 0.71
N SER A 36 -0.68 2.98 1.03
CA SER A 36 -0.11 4.04 0.19
C SER A 36 1.13 4.61 0.85
N PHE A 37 2.18 4.81 0.06
CA PHE A 37 3.49 5.27 0.53
C PHE A 37 3.88 6.60 -0.11
N SER A 38 4.74 7.36 0.59
CA SER A 38 5.19 8.68 0.14
C SER A 38 5.97 8.71 -1.17
N ASP A 39 6.46 7.57 -1.63
CA ASP A 39 7.16 7.43 -2.92
C ASP A 39 6.20 7.17 -4.09
N GLY A 40 4.89 7.10 -3.84
CA GLY A 40 3.86 6.79 -4.82
C GLY A 40 3.52 5.30 -4.91
N THR A 41 4.22 4.41 -4.19
CA THR A 41 3.91 2.98 -4.22
C THR A 41 2.54 2.70 -3.58
N LEU A 42 1.76 1.83 -4.22
CA LEU A 42 0.48 1.33 -3.71
C LEU A 42 0.51 -0.19 -3.60
N ILE A 43 0.24 -0.71 -2.42
CA ILE A 43 0.21 -2.15 -2.13
C ILE A 43 -1.19 -2.57 -1.70
N GLU A 44 -1.68 -3.67 -2.25
CA GLU A 44 -2.84 -4.39 -1.72
C GLU A 44 -2.35 -5.38 -0.64
N ALA A 45 -2.99 -5.35 0.52
CA ALA A 45 -2.85 -6.34 1.57
C ALA A 45 -4.14 -7.15 1.63
N ALA A 46 -4.05 -8.47 1.50
CA ALA A 46 -5.18 -9.39 1.53
C ALA A 46 -4.95 -10.49 2.56
N TYR A 47 -5.93 -10.68 3.45
CA TYR A 47 -5.90 -11.71 4.49
C TYR A 47 -6.71 -12.92 4.04
N GLY A 48 -6.02 -14.05 3.83
CA GLY A 48 -6.67 -15.34 3.52
C GLY A 48 -7.43 -15.92 4.72
N ASP A 49 -8.13 -17.04 4.53
CA ASP A 49 -8.91 -17.72 5.57
C ASP A 49 -8.10 -18.06 6.83
N ASP A 50 -6.81 -18.35 6.65
CA ASP A 50 -5.85 -18.70 7.71
C ASP A 50 -5.25 -17.49 8.45
N ASP A 51 -5.83 -16.29 8.29
CA ASP A 51 -5.33 -15.00 8.80
C ASP A 51 -3.95 -14.57 8.25
N ASP A 52 -3.39 -15.33 7.31
CA ASP A 52 -2.13 -15.01 6.64
C ASP A 52 -2.28 -13.78 5.73
N CYS A 53 -1.54 -12.72 6.04
CA CYS A 53 -1.47 -11.51 5.22
C CYS A 53 -0.62 -11.76 3.97
N ARG A 54 -1.18 -11.45 2.80
CA ARG A 54 -0.50 -11.49 1.51
C ARG A 54 -0.42 -10.10 0.91
N PHE A 55 0.75 -9.72 0.42
CA PHE A 55 0.96 -8.43 -0.23
C PHE A 55 1.02 -8.59 -1.75
N ALA A 56 0.48 -7.61 -2.47
CA ALA A 56 0.61 -7.51 -3.92
C ALA A 56 0.82 -6.05 -4.33
N VAL A 57 1.77 -5.80 -5.24
CA VAL A 57 1.98 -4.45 -5.78
C VAL A 57 0.82 -4.10 -6.70
N SER A 58 0.10 -3.02 -6.37
CA SER A 58 -0.95 -2.46 -7.22
C SER A 58 -0.40 -1.36 -8.13
N GLU A 59 0.52 -0.53 -7.64
CA GLU A 59 1.18 0.54 -8.39
C GLU A 59 2.62 0.68 -7.91
N GLU A 60 3.57 0.73 -8.85
CA GLU A 60 4.99 0.92 -8.56
C GLU A 60 5.29 2.42 -8.39
N GLY A 61 5.88 2.78 -7.26
CA GLY A 61 6.40 4.11 -7.00
C GLY A 61 7.87 4.26 -7.41
N ALA A 62 8.56 5.21 -6.78
CA ALA A 62 9.99 5.43 -7.01
C ALA A 62 10.90 4.41 -6.29
N GLY A 63 10.41 3.80 -5.21
CA GLY A 63 11.16 2.84 -4.41
C GLY A 63 11.24 1.45 -5.02
N ILE A 64 12.16 0.63 -4.49
CA ILE A 64 12.24 -0.79 -4.86
C ILE A 64 11.40 -1.60 -3.88
N THR A 65 10.35 -2.24 -4.38
CA THR A 65 9.47 -3.10 -3.58
C THR A 65 9.92 -4.56 -3.61
N GLN A 66 9.99 -5.19 -2.43
CA GLN A 66 10.26 -6.61 -2.27
C GLN A 66 9.23 -7.26 -1.36
N ILE A 67 8.61 -8.35 -1.81
CA ILE A 67 7.66 -9.12 -1.01
C ILE A 67 8.25 -10.52 -0.82
N ARG A 68 8.39 -10.97 0.43
CA ARG A 68 8.95 -12.28 0.76
C ARG A 68 8.01 -13.02 1.71
N ARG A 69 7.89 -14.34 1.55
CA ARG A 69 7.18 -15.18 2.51
C ARG A 69 8.09 -15.48 3.71
N GLU A 70 7.65 -15.14 4.91
CA GLU A 70 8.33 -15.53 6.16
C GLU A 70 7.31 -16.13 7.14
N GLY A 71 7.45 -17.43 7.45
CA GLY A 71 6.42 -18.14 8.21
C GLY A 71 5.13 -18.28 7.41
N GLY A 72 3.98 -17.98 8.04
CA GLY A 72 2.65 -18.02 7.39
C GLY A 72 2.37 -16.80 6.49
N GLY A 73 2.90 -15.63 6.81
CA GLY A 73 2.58 -14.36 6.12
C GLY A 73 3.68 -13.81 5.21
N ASP A 74 3.30 -12.85 4.38
CA ASP A 74 4.26 -12.06 3.62
C ASP A 74 4.88 -10.94 4.50
N VAL A 75 6.13 -10.60 4.19
CA VAL A 75 6.85 -9.43 4.67
C VAL A 75 7.14 -8.56 3.46
N LEU A 76 6.64 -7.33 3.51
CA LEU A 76 6.90 -6.30 2.51
C LEU A 76 8.10 -5.47 2.97
N ARG A 77 9.03 -5.22 2.06
CA ARG A 77 10.11 -4.25 2.21
C ARG A 77 10.05 -3.24 1.07
N LEU A 78 10.07 -1.96 1.42
CA LEU A 78 10.19 -0.87 0.46
C LEU A 78 11.52 -0.15 0.70
N ASP A 79 12.45 -0.28 -0.25
CA ASP A 79 13.76 0.35 -0.22
C ASP A 79 13.67 1.77 -0.82
N TRP A 80 13.21 2.70 0.00
CA TRP A 80 13.17 4.14 -0.27
C TRP A 80 13.08 4.91 1.05
N ARG A 81 13.31 6.23 0.99
CA ARG A 81 13.03 7.11 2.13
C ARG A 81 11.53 7.33 2.26
N VAL A 82 10.89 6.61 3.18
CA VAL A 82 9.46 6.76 3.44
C VAL A 82 9.23 7.78 4.54
N GLU A 83 8.40 8.79 4.27
CA GLU A 83 8.05 9.84 5.23
C GLU A 83 6.64 9.66 5.81
N TRP A 84 5.77 8.93 5.09
CA TRP A 84 4.44 8.57 5.56
C TRP A 84 3.96 7.29 4.89
N VAL A 85 3.04 6.62 5.58
CA VAL A 85 2.28 5.48 5.10
C VAL A 85 0.84 5.62 5.59
N THR A 86 -0.13 5.27 4.76
CA THR A 86 -1.55 5.26 5.13
C THR A 86 -2.19 3.93 4.78
N VAL A 87 -3.20 3.53 5.53
CA VAL A 87 -4.03 2.35 5.23
C VAL A 87 -5.47 2.77 4.95
N ALA A 88 -6.08 2.19 3.93
CA ALA A 88 -7.46 2.47 3.55
C ALA A 88 -8.23 1.21 3.17
N ALA A 89 -9.55 1.22 3.41
CA ALA A 89 -10.45 0.19 2.91
C ALA A 89 -10.58 0.28 1.38
N ALA A 90 -10.99 -0.80 0.72
CA ALA A 90 -11.20 -0.84 -0.74
C ALA A 90 -12.00 0.35 -1.28
N ALA A 91 -13.10 0.68 -0.59
CA ALA A 91 -14.01 1.76 -0.98
C ALA A 91 -13.37 3.15 -0.93
N ASN A 92 -12.26 3.30 -0.20
CA ASN A 92 -11.55 4.56 0.01
C ASN A 92 -10.21 4.63 -0.73
N ALA A 93 -9.89 3.62 -1.56
CA ALA A 93 -8.69 3.59 -2.38
C ALA A 93 -9.04 3.95 -3.83
N ALA A 94 -8.82 5.21 -4.21
CA ALA A 94 -8.92 5.64 -5.60
C ALA A 94 -7.63 5.27 -6.34
N ARG A 95 -7.77 4.61 -7.49
CA ARG A 95 -6.66 4.22 -8.36
C ARG A 95 -6.85 4.84 -9.72
N ALA A 96 -5.75 5.24 -10.36
CA ALA A 96 -5.80 5.66 -11.74
C ALA A 96 -6.22 4.46 -12.60
N SER A 97 -7.45 4.47 -13.10
CA SER A 97 -7.77 3.64 -14.26
C SER A 97 -7.01 4.21 -15.45
N ARG A 98 -6.51 3.35 -16.34
CA ARG A 98 -5.98 3.75 -17.64
C ARG A 98 -7.15 4.24 -18.52
N GLY A 99 -7.73 5.37 -18.12
CA GLY A 99 -8.81 6.06 -18.81
C GLY A 99 -8.26 6.84 -19.99
N GLU A 100 -9.16 7.25 -20.87
CA GLU A 100 -8.80 8.12 -21.98
C GLU A 100 -8.11 9.37 -21.44
N PRO A 101 -7.05 9.86 -22.11
CA PRO A 101 -6.36 11.06 -21.70
C PRO A 101 -7.38 12.19 -21.55
N MET A 102 -7.28 12.95 -20.46
CA MET A 102 -8.16 14.08 -20.22
C MET A 102 -8.15 15.00 -21.45
N PRO A 103 -9.33 15.45 -21.93
CA PRO A 103 -9.38 16.35 -23.07
C PRO A 103 -8.59 17.61 -22.74
N VAL A 104 -7.85 18.13 -23.73
CA VAL A 104 -7.15 19.40 -23.59
C VAL A 104 -8.21 20.49 -23.37
N LEU A 105 -8.20 21.08 -22.18
CA LEU A 105 -9.09 22.19 -21.84
C LEU A 105 -8.43 23.50 -22.31
N PRO A 106 -8.95 24.19 -23.35
CA PRO A 106 -8.37 25.43 -23.83
C PRO A 106 -8.40 26.51 -22.73
N GLY A 107 -7.27 27.15 -22.46
CA GLY A 107 -7.16 28.30 -21.53
C GLY A 107 -6.74 28.00 -20.09
N LEU A 108 -6.38 26.76 -19.76
CA LEU A 108 -5.95 26.36 -18.39
C LEU A 108 -4.42 26.28 -18.19
N LEU A 109 -3.64 26.30 -19.27
CA LEU A 109 -2.18 26.36 -19.20
C LEU A 109 -1.72 27.76 -19.62
N PRO A 110 -0.88 28.45 -18.84
CA PRO A 110 -0.34 29.74 -19.24
C PRO A 110 0.52 29.57 -20.49
N SER A 111 0.31 30.47 -21.45
CA SER A 111 1.05 30.61 -22.71
C SER A 111 2.52 30.90 -22.51
#